data_AF-A0A7C5K8P4-F1
#
_entry.id   AF-A0A7C5K8P4-F1
#
_cell.length_a   1.000
_cell.length_b   1.000
_cell.length_c   1.000
_cell.angle_alpha   90.00
_cell.angle_beta   90.00
_cell.angle_gamma   90.00
#
_symmetry.space_group_name_H-M   'P 1'
#
loop_
_entity.id
_entity.type
_entity.pdbx_description
1 polymer ?
#
loop_
_entity_poly.entity_id
_entity_poly.type
_entity_poly.pdbx_seq_one_letter_code
_entity_poly.pdbx_strand_id
1 'polypeptide(L)'
;KYSSAEFLYLFGKELSSLGIKSIVAKAYENKVPVFCPAIVDSGYGIAYLLNRKYGRDFDITIDQMRDFEQLTEIKARAENSGVIYIGGGVPKDFIQLTTVSVSLTESRRGEHAHPHKYAIQITTDSPQWGGLSGCTFEEAISWGKEAKEGRNVQCYCDATIALPIIVHALAERIDKREKVPDLSWLFKGLE
;
A
#
# COMPACT_ATOMS: atom_id res chain seq x y z
N LYS A 1 11.57 -14.11 11.13
CA LYS A 1 10.24 -13.78 10.59
C LYS A 1 10.22 -12.30 10.27
N TYR A 2 9.75 -11.92 9.09
CA TYR A 2 9.71 -10.53 8.62
C TYR A 2 8.32 -10.25 8.07
N SER A 3 7.82 -9.03 8.16
CA SER A 3 6.72 -8.62 7.27
C SER A 3 7.23 -8.44 5.83
N SER A 4 6.34 -8.34 4.84
CA SER A 4 6.79 -8.03 3.46
C SER A 4 7.42 -6.64 3.39
N ALA A 5 6.95 -5.66 4.18
CA ALA A 5 7.56 -4.34 4.24
C ALA A 5 9.00 -4.37 4.77
N GLU A 6 9.26 -5.16 5.81
CA GLU A 6 10.62 -5.32 6.36
C GLU A 6 11.54 -6.04 5.38
N PHE A 7 11.06 -7.13 4.77
CA PHE A 7 11.79 -7.87 3.75
C PHE A 7 12.16 -6.98 2.55
N LEU A 8 11.18 -6.25 2.01
CA LEU A 8 11.41 -5.36 0.87
C LEU A 8 12.28 -4.16 1.22
N TYR A 9 12.25 -3.68 2.47
CA TYR A 9 13.19 -2.65 2.93
C TYR A 9 14.64 -3.14 2.90
N LEU A 10 14.91 -4.33 3.45
CA LEU A 10 16.25 -4.94 3.42
C LEU A 10 16.69 -5.28 1.99
N PHE A 11 15.78 -5.76 1.16
CA PHE A 11 16.08 -6.01 -0.25
C PHE A 11 16.38 -4.71 -1.01
N GLY A 12 15.63 -3.64 -0.73
CA GLY A 12 15.89 -2.30 -1.28
C GLY A 12 17.25 -1.75 -0.89
N LYS A 13 17.70 -1.98 0.35
CA LYS A 13 19.06 -1.64 0.81
C LYS A 13 20.13 -2.30 -0.04
N GLU A 14 19.99 -3.60 -0.30
CA GLU A 14 20.92 -4.36 -1.12
C GLU A 14 20.90 -3.90 -2.58
N LEU A 15 19.71 -3.70 -3.17
CA LEU A 15 19.62 -3.19 -4.53
C LEU A 15 20.24 -1.79 -4.68
N SER A 16 20.06 -0.91 -3.69
CA SER A 16 20.65 0.43 -3.67
C SER A 16 22.19 0.35 -3.56
N SER A 17 22.74 -0.53 -2.71
CA SER A 17 24.19 -0.71 -2.57
C SER A 17 24.85 -1.21 -3.87
N LEU A 18 24.12 -2.01 -4.66
CA LEU A 18 24.52 -2.49 -5.98
C LEU A 18 24.30 -1.47 -7.11
N GLY A 19 23.73 -0.30 -6.82
CA GLY A 19 23.41 0.73 -7.83
C GLY A 19 22.24 0.38 -8.75
N ILE A 20 21.41 -0.60 -8.39
CA ILE A 20 20.25 -1.04 -9.17
C ILE A 20 19.08 -0.07 -8.94
N LYS A 21 18.68 0.64 -10.00
CA LYS A 21 17.55 1.56 -9.96
C LYS A 21 16.22 0.80 -10.01
N SER A 22 15.53 0.72 -8.88
CA SER A 22 14.20 0.11 -8.76
C SER A 22 13.30 0.89 -7.81
N ILE A 23 11.99 0.63 -7.85
CA ILE A 23 11.02 1.26 -6.92
C ILE A 23 11.38 0.92 -5.47
N VAL A 24 11.74 -0.33 -5.19
CA VAL A 24 12.06 -0.79 -3.83
C VAL A 24 13.37 -0.19 -3.32
N ALA A 25 14.39 -0.05 -4.19
CA ALA A 25 15.62 0.66 -3.85
C ALA A 25 15.33 2.13 -3.52
N LYS A 26 14.50 2.80 -4.34
CA LYS A 26 14.14 4.19 -4.08
C LYS A 26 13.29 4.36 -2.84
N ALA A 27 12.40 3.40 -2.56
CA ALA A 27 11.58 3.37 -1.36
C ALA A 27 12.46 3.22 -0.10
N TYR A 28 13.47 2.35 -0.13
CA TYR A 28 14.48 2.23 0.93
C TYR A 28 15.19 3.57 1.19
N GLU A 29 15.75 4.21 0.16
CA GLU A 29 16.45 5.49 0.27
C GLU A 29 15.59 6.60 0.90
N ASN A 30 14.27 6.55 0.67
CA ASN A 30 13.32 7.53 1.17
C ASN A 30 12.54 7.05 2.41
N LYS A 31 12.90 5.90 2.97
CA LYS A 31 12.26 5.29 4.14
C LYS A 31 10.74 5.12 3.97
N VAL A 32 10.31 4.75 2.75
CA VAL A 32 8.91 4.48 2.41
C VAL A 32 8.66 2.97 2.46
N PRO A 33 7.71 2.48 3.26
CA PRO A 33 7.38 1.06 3.30
C PRO A 33 6.65 0.61 2.03
N VAL A 34 6.97 -0.60 1.58
CA VAL A 34 6.31 -1.27 0.46
C VAL A 34 5.69 -2.56 0.98
N PHE A 35 4.37 -2.62 1.05
CA PHE A 35 3.64 -3.82 1.46
C PHE A 35 3.26 -4.66 0.24
N CYS A 36 3.44 -5.97 0.34
CA CYS A 36 3.07 -6.93 -0.71
C CYS A 36 2.32 -8.12 -0.09
N PRO A 37 0.98 -8.02 0.06
CA PRO A 37 0.18 -9.02 0.77
C PRO A 37 0.21 -10.41 0.11
N ALA A 38 0.41 -10.46 -1.20
CA ALA A 38 0.46 -11.67 -2.01
C ALA A 38 1.87 -11.97 -2.56
N ILE A 39 2.92 -11.71 -1.77
CA ILE A 39 4.32 -11.81 -2.26
C ILE A 39 4.69 -13.19 -2.82
N VAL A 40 4.08 -14.26 -2.32
CA VAL A 40 4.34 -15.64 -2.77
C VAL A 40 3.84 -15.89 -4.19
N ASP A 41 2.82 -15.16 -4.65
CA ASP A 41 2.29 -15.22 -6.01
C ASP A 41 3.17 -14.40 -6.97
N SER A 42 4.46 -14.73 -7.02
CA SER A 42 5.45 -14.02 -7.80
C SER A 42 6.74 -14.82 -7.97
N GLY A 43 7.73 -14.23 -8.65
CA GLY A 43 9.09 -14.76 -8.71
C GLY A 43 9.73 -14.99 -7.32
N TYR A 44 9.31 -14.27 -6.27
CA TYR A 44 9.80 -14.51 -4.91
C TYR A 44 9.36 -15.89 -4.37
N GLY A 45 8.15 -16.34 -4.70
CA GLY A 45 7.69 -17.68 -4.34
C GLY A 45 8.49 -18.78 -5.04
N ILE A 46 8.82 -18.56 -6.31
CA ILE A 46 9.70 -19.47 -7.07
C ILE A 46 11.10 -19.49 -6.46
N ALA A 47 11.68 -18.33 -6.13
CA ALA A 47 12.98 -18.24 -5.48
C ALA A 47 13.01 -18.97 -4.13
N TYR A 48 11.93 -18.87 -3.35
CA TYR A 48 11.77 -19.63 -2.11
C TYR A 48 11.79 -21.15 -2.37
N LEU A 49 11.05 -21.65 -3.36
CA LEU A 49 11.04 -23.07 -3.71
C LEU A 49 12.41 -23.56 -4.19
N LEU A 50 13.10 -22.78 -5.01
CA LEU A 50 14.46 -23.10 -5.47
C LEU A 50 15.43 -23.19 -4.29
N ASN A 51 15.34 -22.24 -3.36
CA ASN A 51 16.13 -22.27 -2.14
C ASN A 51 15.80 -23.49 -1.25
N ARG A 52 14.52 -23.87 -1.11
CA ARG A 52 14.14 -25.08 -0.35
C ARG A 52 14.64 -26.38 -1.00
N LYS A 53 14.74 -26.42 -2.33
CA LYS A 53 15.14 -27.62 -3.08
C LYS A 53 16.64 -27.77 -3.26
N TYR A 54 17.35 -26.67 -3.47
CA TYR A 54 18.77 -26.66 -3.85
C TYR A 54 19.67 -25.84 -2.92
N GLY A 55 19.08 -25.02 -2.05
CA GLY A 55 19.80 -24.17 -1.12
C GLY A 55 20.22 -24.89 0.17
N ARG A 56 20.99 -24.17 0.99
CA ARG A 56 21.49 -24.64 2.29
C ARG A 56 20.67 -23.94 3.38
N ASP A 57 19.77 -24.66 4.05
CA ASP A 57 19.07 -24.30 5.29
C ASP A 57 18.60 -22.84 5.47
N PHE A 58 18.25 -22.13 4.40
CA PHE A 58 17.69 -20.79 4.51
C PHE A 58 16.17 -20.88 4.69
N ASP A 59 15.70 -20.55 5.88
CA ASP A 59 14.29 -20.47 6.23
C ASP A 59 13.88 -19.01 6.42
N ILE A 60 12.93 -18.57 5.59
CA ILE A 60 12.35 -17.24 5.69
C ILE A 60 10.84 -17.38 5.80
N THR A 61 10.28 -16.69 6.79
CA THR A 61 8.83 -16.55 6.92
C THR A 61 8.48 -15.09 6.71
N ILE A 62 7.61 -14.85 5.72
CA ILE A 62 6.94 -13.55 5.53
C ILE A 62 5.60 -13.58 6.27
N ASP A 63 5.48 -12.78 7.32
CA ASP A 63 4.32 -12.70 8.18
C ASP A 63 3.36 -11.62 7.67
N GLN A 64 2.27 -12.08 7.05
CA GLN A 64 1.23 -11.23 6.47
C GLN A 64 0.32 -10.58 7.53
N MET A 65 0.22 -11.18 8.72
CA MET A 65 -0.50 -10.54 9.83
C MET A 65 0.29 -9.33 10.31
N ARG A 66 1.62 -9.46 10.41
CA ARG A 66 2.49 -8.33 10.74
C ARG A 66 2.44 -7.21 9.71
N ASP A 67 2.31 -7.52 8.41
CA ASP A 67 2.07 -6.49 7.38
C ASP A 67 0.80 -5.70 7.66
N PHE A 68 -0.29 -6.40 7.98
CA PHE A 68 -1.57 -5.77 8.24
C PHE A 68 -1.58 -4.96 9.53
N GLU A 69 -0.94 -5.44 10.60
CA GLU A 69 -0.72 -4.69 11.84
C GLU A 69 0.06 -3.38 11.58
N GLN A 70 1.17 -3.46 10.85
CA GLN A 70 2.00 -2.31 10.53
C GLN A 70 1.26 -1.28 9.66
N LEU A 71 0.54 -1.74 8.63
CA LEU A 71 -0.22 -0.85 7.75
C LEU A 71 -1.41 -0.21 8.49
N THR A 72 -2.08 -0.95 9.36
CA THR A 72 -3.16 -0.43 10.22
C THR A 72 -2.63 0.59 11.21
N GLU A 73 -1.47 0.37 11.82
CA GLU A 73 -0.82 1.32 12.72
C GLU A 73 -0.44 2.64 12.01
N ILE A 74 0.02 2.57 10.75
CA ILE A 74 0.23 3.78 9.93
C ILE A 74 -1.07 4.57 9.81
N LYS A 75 -2.19 3.90 9.56
CA LYS A 75 -3.50 4.53 9.43
C LYS A 75 -3.99 5.10 10.76
N ALA A 76 -3.83 4.39 11.88
CA ALA A 76 -4.23 4.83 13.22
C ALA A 76 -3.48 6.12 13.64
N ARG A 77 -2.19 6.22 13.31
CA ARG A 77 -1.38 7.42 13.59
C ARG A 77 -1.71 8.62 12.69
N ALA A 78 -2.42 8.41 11.58
CA ALA A 78 -2.71 9.45 10.61
C ALA A 78 -4.03 10.15 10.92
N GLU A 79 -3.97 11.43 11.30
CA GLU A 79 -5.17 12.28 11.48
C GLU A 79 -6.02 12.33 10.21
N ASN A 80 -5.36 12.45 9.06
CA ASN A 80 -5.97 12.50 7.74
C ASN A 80 -5.23 11.54 6.81
N SER A 81 -5.96 10.78 5.99
CA SER A 81 -5.37 9.90 4.99
C SER A 81 -5.97 10.14 3.61
N GLY A 82 -5.14 9.94 2.59
CA GLY A 82 -5.53 9.94 1.20
C GLY A 82 -4.94 8.74 0.47
N VAL A 83 -5.60 8.29 -0.59
CA VAL A 83 -5.27 7.06 -1.32
C VAL A 83 -5.31 7.29 -2.81
N ILE A 84 -4.40 6.65 -3.53
CA ILE A 84 -4.38 6.60 -5.00
C ILE A 84 -4.36 5.13 -5.38
N TYR A 85 -5.50 4.64 -5.85
CA TYR A 85 -5.67 3.29 -6.36
C TYR A 85 -5.34 3.26 -7.84
N ILE A 86 -4.34 2.48 -8.23
CA ILE A 86 -3.95 2.24 -9.62
C ILE A 86 -4.33 0.79 -9.93
N GLY A 87 -5.43 0.61 -10.66
CA GLY A 87 -6.08 -0.67 -10.86
C GLY A 87 -6.94 -1.09 -9.66
N GLY A 88 -6.89 -2.37 -9.31
CA GLY A 88 -7.70 -2.98 -8.25
C GLY A 88 -7.01 -4.17 -7.60
N GLY A 89 -7.79 -5.21 -7.27
CA GLY A 89 -7.29 -6.45 -6.68
C GLY A 89 -6.86 -6.30 -5.22
N VAL A 90 -5.95 -7.17 -4.79
CA VAL A 90 -5.49 -7.26 -3.39
C VAL A 90 -5.00 -5.91 -2.85
N PRO A 91 -4.17 -5.11 -3.55
CA PRO A 91 -3.68 -3.84 -3.00
C PRO A 91 -4.79 -2.83 -2.66
N LYS A 92 -5.88 -2.80 -3.46
CA LYS A 92 -7.02 -1.90 -3.21
C LYS A 92 -7.74 -2.27 -1.92
N ASP A 93 -8.12 -3.54 -1.76
CA ASP A 93 -8.81 -3.95 -0.53
C ASP A 93 -7.90 -3.84 0.69
N PHE A 94 -6.64 -4.23 0.54
CA PHE A 94 -5.71 -4.29 1.66
C PHE A 94 -5.54 -2.92 2.33
N ILE A 95 -5.46 -1.85 1.54
CA ILE A 95 -5.43 -0.47 2.05
C ILE A 95 -6.80 -0.07 2.62
N GLN A 96 -7.90 -0.37 1.94
CA GLN A 96 -9.25 -0.01 2.42
C GLN A 96 -9.61 -0.66 3.75
N LEU A 97 -9.19 -1.91 3.97
CA LEU A 97 -9.45 -2.63 5.21
C LEU A 97 -8.77 -1.97 6.41
N THR A 98 -7.71 -1.19 6.22
CA THR A 98 -7.05 -0.47 7.33
C THR A 98 -8.01 0.48 8.03
N THR A 99 -8.90 1.16 7.29
CA THR A 99 -9.85 2.10 7.89
C THR A 99 -10.91 1.37 8.70
N VAL A 100 -11.38 0.24 8.19
CA VAL A 100 -12.35 -0.63 8.86
C VAL A 100 -11.71 -1.22 10.11
N SER A 101 -10.47 -1.69 10.02
CA SER A 101 -9.71 -2.23 11.14
C SER A 101 -9.50 -1.20 12.25
N VAL A 102 -8.97 -0.02 11.93
CA VAL A 102 -8.82 1.07 12.92
C VAL A 102 -10.17 1.41 13.54
N SER A 103 -11.21 1.54 12.72
CA SER A 103 -12.55 1.80 13.24
C SER A 103 -12.98 0.69 14.20
N LEU A 104 -12.85 -0.59 13.88
CA LEU A 104 -13.29 -1.68 14.76
C LEU A 104 -12.42 -1.87 16.01
N THR A 105 -11.10 -1.65 15.91
CA THR A 105 -10.17 -1.86 17.03
C THR A 105 -10.17 -0.69 18.01
N GLU A 106 -10.35 0.54 17.51
CA GLU A 106 -10.36 1.76 18.34
C GLU A 106 -11.79 2.18 18.76
N SER A 107 -12.82 1.89 17.95
CA SER A 107 -14.23 2.20 18.28
C SER A 107 -14.84 1.35 19.40
N ARG A 108 -14.08 0.48 20.08
CA ARG A 108 -14.48 -0.02 21.41
C ARG A 108 -14.68 1.13 22.43
N ARG A 109 -14.33 2.37 22.07
CA ARG A 109 -14.61 3.61 22.81
C ARG A 109 -15.75 4.46 22.23
N GLY A 110 -16.47 3.99 21.21
CA GLY A 110 -17.64 4.67 20.64
C GLY A 110 -17.35 5.89 19.75
N GLU A 111 -16.08 6.11 19.38
CA GLU A 111 -15.66 7.35 18.72
C GLU A 111 -15.19 7.06 17.28
N HIS A 112 -16.12 7.31 16.35
CA HIS A 112 -15.93 7.69 14.94
C HIS A 112 -15.19 6.74 13.98
N ALA A 113 -15.80 6.52 12.81
CA ALA A 113 -15.12 5.87 11.70
C ALA A 113 -13.91 6.71 11.24
N HIS A 114 -12.84 6.06 10.82
CA HIS A 114 -11.62 6.70 10.31
C HIS A 114 -11.43 6.52 8.79
N PRO A 115 -12.40 6.90 7.94
CA PRO A 115 -12.29 6.71 6.50
C PRO A 115 -11.15 7.54 5.89
N HIS A 116 -10.74 7.21 4.66
CA HIS A 116 -9.87 8.11 3.89
C HIS A 116 -10.65 9.36 3.45
N LYS A 117 -10.01 10.53 3.53
CA LYS A 117 -10.64 11.83 3.18
C LYS A 117 -10.49 12.18 1.70
N TYR A 118 -9.53 11.57 1.03
CA TYR A 118 -9.20 11.83 -0.36
C TYR A 118 -8.94 10.50 -1.07
N ALA A 119 -9.59 10.27 -2.19
CA ALA A 119 -9.37 9.07 -2.97
C ALA A 119 -9.32 9.36 -4.47
N ILE A 120 -8.30 8.83 -5.13
CA ILE A 120 -8.22 8.79 -6.59
C ILE A 120 -8.22 7.32 -6.98
N GLN A 121 -9.09 6.93 -7.91
CA GLN A 121 -9.06 5.58 -8.48
C GLN A 121 -8.90 5.67 -9.99
N ILE A 122 -7.90 4.97 -10.51
CA ILE A 122 -7.70 4.72 -11.94
C ILE A 122 -8.00 3.24 -12.15
N THR A 123 -9.02 2.90 -12.92
CA THR A 123 -9.37 1.49 -13.17
C THR A 123 -9.95 1.31 -14.56
N THR A 124 -9.77 0.15 -15.15
CA THR A 124 -10.53 -0.29 -16.34
C THR A 124 -11.69 -1.20 -15.95
N ASP A 125 -11.79 -1.60 -14.68
CA ASP A 125 -12.80 -2.53 -14.23
C ASP A 125 -14.14 -1.83 -14.01
N SER A 126 -15.22 -2.56 -14.31
CA SER A 126 -16.55 -2.00 -14.45
C SER A 126 -17.45 -2.43 -13.29
N PRO A 127 -18.23 -1.52 -12.70
CA PRO A 127 -18.95 -1.78 -11.45
C PRO A 127 -20.06 -2.85 -11.58
N GLN A 128 -20.65 -3.03 -12.76
CA GLN A 128 -21.77 -3.97 -12.96
C GLN A 128 -21.41 -5.44 -12.70
N TRP A 129 -20.13 -5.79 -12.68
CA TRP A 129 -19.68 -7.16 -12.38
C TRP A 129 -19.65 -7.46 -10.88
N GLY A 130 -19.83 -6.45 -10.02
CA GLY A 130 -19.75 -6.61 -8.56
C GLY A 130 -18.35 -6.98 -8.07
N GLY A 131 -17.32 -6.76 -8.89
CA GLY A 131 -15.93 -7.00 -8.53
C GLY A 131 -15.37 -5.86 -7.68
N LEU A 132 -14.56 -6.19 -6.67
CA LEU A 132 -13.91 -5.20 -5.81
C LEU A 132 -13.04 -4.20 -6.61
N SER A 133 -12.38 -4.66 -7.67
CA SER A 133 -11.56 -3.80 -8.53
C SER A 133 -12.38 -2.67 -9.17
N GLY A 134 -13.60 -2.96 -9.61
CA GLY A 134 -14.57 -2.00 -10.16
C GLY A 134 -15.45 -1.28 -9.12
N CYS A 135 -15.37 -1.67 -7.83
CA CYS A 135 -16.14 -1.08 -6.73
C CYS A 135 -16.09 0.45 -6.77
N THR A 136 -17.27 1.07 -6.71
CA THR A 136 -17.47 2.52 -6.76
C THR A 136 -17.15 3.15 -5.42
N PHE A 137 -16.93 4.47 -5.41
CA PHE A 137 -16.75 5.18 -4.15
C PHE A 137 -18.03 5.23 -3.31
N GLU A 138 -19.22 5.21 -3.92
CA GLU A 138 -20.48 5.12 -3.19
C GLU A 138 -20.56 3.83 -2.36
N GLU A 139 -20.16 2.70 -2.96
CA GLU A 139 -20.06 1.43 -2.25
C GLU A 139 -19.00 1.50 -1.14
N ALA A 140 -17.81 2.00 -1.45
CA ALA A 140 -16.74 2.13 -0.45
C ALA A 140 -17.14 3.02 0.76
N ILE A 141 -17.91 4.09 0.52
CA ILE A 141 -18.47 4.94 1.58
C ILE A 141 -19.45 4.16 2.47
N SER A 142 -20.26 3.26 1.89
CA SER A 142 -21.23 2.47 2.67
C SER A 142 -20.56 1.55 3.70
N TRP A 143 -19.33 1.12 3.43
CA TRP A 143 -18.49 0.33 4.34
C TRP A 143 -17.66 1.17 5.32
N GLY A 144 -17.71 2.50 5.23
CA GLY A 144 -16.84 3.39 6.00
C GLY A 144 -15.37 3.35 5.56
N LYS A 145 -15.10 2.85 4.34
CA LYS A 145 -13.75 2.85 3.74
C LYS A 145 -13.33 4.27 3.36
N GLU A 146 -14.28 5.01 2.80
CA GLU A 146 -14.08 6.34 2.23
C GLU A 146 -15.05 7.34 2.88
N ALA A 147 -14.61 8.59 3.04
CA ALA A 147 -15.40 9.60 3.74
C ALA A 147 -16.53 10.07 2.83
N LYS A 148 -17.75 10.17 3.39
CA LYS A 148 -18.93 10.67 2.66
C LYS A 148 -18.70 12.08 2.09
N GLU A 149 -18.13 12.96 2.91
CA GLU A 149 -17.77 14.34 2.54
C GLU A 149 -16.33 14.43 1.97
N GLY A 150 -15.72 13.29 1.62
CA GLY A 150 -14.37 13.20 1.07
C GLY A 150 -14.30 13.67 -0.38
N ARG A 151 -13.10 14.03 -0.84
CA ARG A 151 -12.86 14.36 -2.26
C ARG A 151 -12.41 13.10 -2.99
N ASN A 152 -13.36 12.45 -3.65
CA ASN A 152 -13.16 11.18 -4.32
C ASN A 152 -13.35 11.36 -5.84
N VAL A 153 -12.44 10.81 -6.65
CA VAL A 153 -12.53 10.86 -8.10
C VAL A 153 -12.17 9.51 -8.72
N GLN A 154 -13.06 8.99 -9.56
CA GLN A 154 -12.89 7.74 -10.27
C GLN A 154 -12.68 8.02 -11.76
N CYS A 155 -11.59 7.49 -12.31
CA CYS A 155 -11.21 7.60 -13.71
C CYS A 155 -11.22 6.21 -14.34
N TYR A 156 -12.15 6.00 -15.27
CA TYR A 156 -12.22 4.77 -16.07
C TYR A 156 -11.22 4.88 -17.22
N CYS A 157 -9.97 4.48 -16.98
CA CYS A 157 -8.88 4.62 -17.92
C CYS A 157 -7.77 3.58 -17.63
N ASP A 158 -7.02 3.22 -18.66
CA ASP A 158 -5.80 2.45 -18.49
C ASP A 158 -4.75 3.26 -17.71
N ALA A 159 -4.09 2.62 -16.75
CA ALA A 159 -3.09 3.25 -15.91
C ALA A 159 -1.91 3.82 -16.71
N THR A 160 -1.55 3.20 -17.83
CA THR A 160 -0.46 3.65 -18.71
C THR A 160 -0.76 4.97 -19.41
N ILE A 161 -2.03 5.37 -19.50
CA ILE A 161 -2.46 6.66 -20.05
C ILE A 161 -2.63 7.68 -18.92
N ALA A 162 -3.41 7.33 -17.89
CA ALA A 162 -3.76 8.26 -16.83
C ALA A 162 -2.58 8.62 -15.92
N LEU A 163 -1.75 7.63 -15.55
CA LEU A 163 -0.68 7.85 -14.57
C LEU A 163 0.40 8.82 -15.08
N PRO A 164 0.92 8.71 -16.32
CA PRO A 164 1.89 9.70 -16.82
C PRO A 164 1.35 11.13 -16.85
N ILE A 165 0.08 11.33 -17.20
CA ILE A 165 -0.55 12.66 -17.22
C ILE A 165 -0.65 13.24 -15.80
N ILE A 166 -1.09 12.43 -14.84
CA ILE A 166 -1.20 12.85 -13.43
C ILE A 166 0.19 13.19 -12.87
N VAL A 167 1.18 12.32 -13.10
CA VAL A 167 2.56 12.54 -12.62
C VAL A 167 3.18 13.77 -13.25
N HIS A 168 2.97 13.99 -14.56
CA HIS A 168 3.45 15.19 -15.24
C HIS A 168 2.83 16.46 -14.66
N ALA A 169 1.51 16.50 -14.49
CA ALA A 169 0.82 17.63 -13.89
C ALA A 169 1.26 17.90 -12.44
N LEU A 170 1.58 16.85 -11.66
CA LEU A 170 2.15 16.99 -10.32
C LEU A 170 3.56 17.59 -10.38
N ALA A 171 4.40 17.13 -11.31
CA ALA A 171 5.77 17.63 -11.47
C ALA A 171 5.81 19.11 -11.91
N GLU A 172 4.84 19.57 -12.70
CA GLU A 172 4.72 20.98 -13.11
C GLU A 172 4.17 21.90 -12.01
N ARG A 173 3.35 21.35 -11.10
CA ARG A 173 2.61 22.16 -10.12
C ARG A 173 3.18 22.11 -8.71
N ILE A 174 4.01 21.11 -8.41
CA ILE A 174 4.52 20.84 -7.06
C ILE A 174 6.06 20.83 -7.11
N ASP A 175 6.67 21.94 -6.74
CA ASP A 175 8.13 22.08 -6.71
C ASP A 175 8.77 21.24 -5.60
N LYS A 176 8.11 21.16 -4.45
CA LYS A 176 8.61 20.45 -3.27
C LYS A 176 7.48 19.81 -2.48
N ARG A 177 7.72 18.59 -2.01
CA ARG A 177 6.82 17.92 -1.07
C ARG A 177 7.03 18.48 0.34
N GLU A 178 5.99 19.06 0.92
CA GLU A 178 5.98 19.53 2.29
C GLU A 178 5.37 18.50 3.25
N LYS A 179 5.76 18.55 4.53
CA LYS A 179 5.16 17.73 5.62
C LYS A 179 5.15 16.23 5.31
N VAL A 180 6.26 15.70 4.79
CA VAL A 180 6.39 14.26 4.53
C VAL A 180 6.29 13.50 5.86
N PRO A 181 5.37 12.53 6.00
CA PRO A 181 5.26 11.74 7.21
C PRO A 181 6.50 10.88 7.40
N ASP A 182 7.02 10.85 8.63
CA ASP A 182 8.13 9.96 9.00
C ASP A 182 7.60 8.56 9.32
N LEU A 183 7.91 7.61 8.44
CA LEU A 183 7.56 6.19 8.60
C LEU A 183 8.78 5.34 8.97
N SER A 184 9.93 5.96 9.26
CA SER A 184 11.17 5.24 9.58
C SER A 184 11.08 4.42 10.86
N TRP A 185 10.12 4.74 11.74
CA TRP A 185 9.85 3.99 12.96
C TRP A 185 9.47 2.52 12.69
N LEU A 186 8.94 2.19 11.50
CA LEU A 186 8.63 0.81 11.10
C LEU A 186 9.87 -0.08 10.95
N PHE A 187 11.03 0.52 10.68
CA PHE A 187 12.27 -0.19 10.39
C PHE A 187 13.26 -0.17 11.56
N LYS A 188 12.84 0.31 12.73
CA LYS A 188 13.69 0.31 13.93
C LYS A 188 14.12 -1.11 14.27
N GLY A 189 15.43 -1.33 14.40
CA GLY A 189 16.01 -2.64 14.70
C GLY A 189 16.28 -3.54 13.48
N LEU A 190 16.14 -3.02 12.26
CA LEU A 190 16.50 -3.70 11.01
C LEU A 190 17.82 -3.17 10.40
N GLU A 191 18.62 -2.45 11.20
CA GLU A 191 19.88 -1.84 10.74
C GLU A 191 20.98 -2.87 10.44
#